data_AF-A0A7V6CRL7-F1
#
_entry.id   AF-A0A7V6CRL7-F1
#
_cell.length_a   1.000
_cell.length_b   1.000
_cell.length_c   1.000
_cell.angle_alpha   90.00
_cell.angle_beta   90.00
_cell.angle_gamma   90.00
#
_symmetry.space_group_name_H-M   'P 1'
#
loop_
_entity.id
_entity.type
_entity.pdbx_description
1 polymer ?
#
loop_
_entity_poly.entity_id
_entity_poly.type
_entity_poly.pdbx_seq_one_letter_code
_entity_poly.pdbx_strand_id
1 'polypeptide(L)'
;MEVLRVLVGEAGKRADLGEVERMAQSLRHALNALASEQREARVSLRFEVVEASIGSLQLGVAPVDSDILADTLFGQFIQDIIGLKEGRFRPTMSSETLAEYRDLFKAPSSKTPVTYVYRDSQAVIDERARAMLEEKIISTRAYNISIIGTIESVSVHQQPYTCSLYTKLEPKQRIRCQFSAPMLYAVADALKSKRMVEVIGDAEYGFVGLYPIRLIMTQPPQPVEPDMDFLRKAVRSLDIVPEGMSISDYLDRIRGDYAEAE
;
A
#
# COMPACT_ATOMS: atom_id res chain seq x y z
N MET A 1 -6.46 4.52 -28.04
CA MET A 1 -5.53 4.20 -26.94
C MET A 1 -6.10 4.80 -25.68
N GLU A 2 -6.34 4.00 -24.65
CA GLU A 2 -6.89 4.49 -23.38
C GLU A 2 -5.77 5.15 -22.57
N VAL A 3 -5.98 6.42 -22.21
CA VAL A 3 -4.96 7.25 -21.57
C VAL A 3 -5.56 7.88 -20.32
N LEU A 4 -4.94 7.63 -19.17
CA LEU A 4 -5.17 8.38 -17.95
C LEU A 4 -4.42 9.71 -18.06
N ARG A 5 -5.13 10.83 -17.91
CA ARG A 5 -4.52 12.18 -17.90
C ARG A 5 -4.33 12.64 -16.47
N VAL A 6 -3.14 13.12 -16.15
CA VAL A 6 -2.80 13.62 -14.82
C VAL A 6 -2.26 15.03 -14.94
N LEU A 7 -3.00 15.99 -14.42
CA LEU A 7 -2.61 17.39 -14.35
C LEU A 7 -2.02 17.67 -12.97
N VAL A 8 -0.78 18.14 -12.93
CA VAL A 8 -0.08 18.53 -11.70
C VAL A 8 0.00 20.06 -11.63
N GLY A 9 -0.49 20.65 -10.54
CA GLY A 9 -0.42 22.09 -10.30
C GLY A 9 -1.63 22.90 -10.76
N GLU A 10 -1.48 24.23 -10.70
CA GLU A 10 -2.50 25.21 -11.10
C GLU A 10 -1.93 26.14 -12.17
N ALA A 11 -2.76 26.51 -13.15
CA ALA A 11 -2.38 27.47 -14.18
C ALA A 11 -1.84 28.77 -13.55
N GLY A 12 -0.62 29.17 -13.92
CA GLY A 12 0.03 30.40 -13.47
C GLY A 12 1.03 30.26 -12.30
N LYS A 13 1.20 29.07 -11.69
CA LYS A 13 2.17 28.85 -10.58
C LYS A 13 3.25 27.83 -10.95
N ARG A 14 4.51 28.24 -11.12
CA ARG A 14 5.62 27.38 -11.59
C ARG A 14 5.61 25.97 -10.94
N ALA A 15 5.44 24.94 -11.76
CA ALA A 15 5.55 23.54 -11.36
C ALA A 15 7.03 23.14 -11.33
N ASP A 16 7.45 22.43 -10.28
CA ASP A 16 8.80 21.90 -10.15
C ASP A 16 8.91 20.56 -10.91
N LEU A 17 9.95 20.38 -11.72
CA LEU A 17 10.20 19.11 -12.41
C LEU A 17 10.41 17.96 -11.42
N GLY A 18 10.97 18.22 -10.24
CA GLY A 18 11.10 17.23 -9.17
C GLY A 18 9.77 16.84 -8.52
N GLU A 19 8.73 17.70 -8.61
CA GLU A 19 7.37 17.34 -8.22
C GLU A 19 6.74 16.36 -9.24
N VAL A 20 6.95 16.61 -10.53
CA VAL A 20 6.44 15.76 -11.61
C VAL A 20 7.06 14.36 -11.57
N GLU A 21 8.37 14.26 -11.34
CA GLU A 21 9.06 12.97 -11.21
C GLU A 21 8.51 12.15 -10.03
N ARG A 22 8.37 12.77 -8.85
CA ARG A 22 7.79 12.14 -7.66
C ARG A 22 6.35 11.68 -7.92
N MET A 23 5.55 12.51 -8.59
CA MET A 23 4.18 12.15 -8.98
C MET A 23 4.17 10.93 -9.90
N ALA A 24 4.99 10.91 -10.95
CA ALA A 24 5.06 9.80 -11.89
C ALA A 24 5.50 8.49 -11.21
N GLN A 25 6.45 8.58 -10.26
CA GLN A 25 6.89 7.44 -9.46
C GLN A 25 5.77 6.90 -8.56
N SER A 26 5.12 7.74 -7.75
CA SER A 26 4.01 7.32 -6.90
C SER A 26 2.85 6.74 -7.71
N LEU A 27 2.52 7.34 -8.86
CA LEU A 27 1.48 6.83 -9.75
C LEU A 27 1.81 5.45 -10.31
N ARG A 28 3.08 5.23 -10.69
CA ARG A 28 3.56 3.90 -11.12
C ARG A 28 3.43 2.86 -10.03
N HIS A 29 3.75 3.21 -8.78
CA HIS A 29 3.63 2.28 -7.66
C HIS A 29 2.17 1.93 -7.37
N ALA A 30 1.29 2.93 -7.28
CA ALA A 30 -0.14 2.73 -7.04
C ALA A 30 -0.81 1.85 -8.12
N LEU A 31 -0.55 2.13 -9.40
CA LEU A 31 -1.11 1.33 -10.50
C LEU A 31 -0.55 -0.11 -10.54
N ASN A 32 0.71 -0.32 -10.16
CA ASN A 32 1.29 -1.66 -10.07
C ASN A 32 0.73 -2.45 -8.89
N ALA A 33 0.49 -1.81 -7.74
CA ALA A 33 -0.16 -2.44 -6.61
C ALA A 33 -1.59 -2.87 -6.96
N LEU A 34 -2.37 -1.97 -7.58
CA LEU A 34 -3.71 -2.28 -8.05
C LEU A 34 -3.73 -3.42 -9.08
N ALA A 35 -2.82 -3.42 -10.05
CA ALA A 35 -2.71 -4.49 -11.02
C ALA A 35 -2.34 -5.85 -10.40
N SER A 36 -1.43 -5.84 -9.42
CA SER A 36 -1.03 -7.03 -8.68
C SER A 36 -2.20 -7.60 -7.88
N GLU A 37 -3.02 -6.74 -7.27
CA GLU A 37 -4.23 -7.13 -6.55
C GLU A 37 -5.28 -7.78 -7.48
N GLN A 38 -5.36 -7.35 -8.75
CA GLN A 38 -6.33 -7.89 -9.70
C GLN A 38 -5.92 -9.23 -10.32
N ARG A 39 -4.63 -9.42 -10.66
CA ARG A 39 -4.17 -10.59 -11.44
C ARG A 39 -2.76 -11.12 -11.11
N GLU A 40 -2.18 -10.77 -9.96
CA GLU A 40 -0.78 -11.10 -9.61
C GLU A 40 0.25 -10.67 -10.68
N ALA A 41 -0.07 -9.64 -11.48
CA ALA A 41 0.74 -9.22 -12.62
C ALA A 41 1.31 -7.81 -12.43
N ARG A 42 2.55 -7.59 -12.90
CA ARG A 42 3.14 -6.25 -13.00
C ARG A 42 2.75 -5.61 -14.31
N VAL A 43 2.44 -4.31 -14.28
CA VAL A 43 2.07 -3.54 -15.47
C VAL A 43 3.19 -2.57 -15.83
N SER A 44 3.69 -2.70 -17.05
CA SER A 44 4.61 -1.72 -17.64
C SER A 44 3.81 -0.51 -18.12
N LEU A 45 4.14 0.67 -17.61
CA LEU A 45 3.45 1.93 -17.91
C LEU A 45 4.35 2.89 -18.68
N ARG A 46 3.80 3.49 -19.74
CA ARG A 46 4.39 4.63 -20.45
C ARG A 46 3.84 5.91 -19.87
N PHE A 47 4.74 6.87 -19.66
CA PHE A 47 4.41 8.23 -19.29
C PHE A 47 4.83 9.13 -20.43
N GLU A 48 3.93 10.02 -20.87
CA GLU A 48 4.17 10.96 -21.95
C GLU A 48 3.71 12.36 -21.50
N VAL A 49 4.55 13.38 -21.69
CA VAL A 49 4.12 14.76 -21.43
C VAL A 49 3.21 15.18 -22.58
N VAL A 50 1.92 15.33 -22.30
CA VAL A 50 0.90 15.67 -23.30
C VAL A 50 0.80 17.18 -23.47
N GLU A 51 0.93 17.92 -22.37
CA GLU A 51 0.87 19.36 -22.35
C GLU A 51 1.75 19.92 -21.23
N ALA A 52 2.41 21.04 -21.50
CA ALA A 52 3.17 21.80 -20.52
C ALA A 52 2.81 23.28 -20.63
N SER A 53 2.35 23.87 -19.55
CA SER A 53 2.04 25.30 -19.46
C SER A 53 2.74 25.91 -18.25
N ILE A 54 2.75 27.25 -18.14
CA ILE A 54 3.34 27.93 -16.99
C ILE A 54 2.58 27.51 -15.74
N GLY A 55 3.18 26.60 -14.99
CA GLY A 55 2.69 26.18 -13.69
C GLY A 55 1.81 24.93 -13.65
N SER A 56 1.58 24.29 -14.79
CA SER A 56 0.94 22.99 -14.80
C SER A 56 1.54 22.08 -15.86
N LEU A 57 1.60 20.80 -15.56
CA LEU A 57 2.10 19.78 -16.47
C LEU A 57 1.07 18.65 -16.53
N GLN A 58 0.71 18.26 -17.75
CA GLN A 58 -0.20 17.16 -18.02
C GLN A 58 0.56 15.93 -18.51
N LEU A 59 0.49 14.86 -17.74
CA LEU A 59 1.01 13.54 -18.08
C LEU A 59 -0.11 12.68 -18.68
N GLY A 60 0.16 12.07 -19.82
CA GLY A 60 -0.59 10.93 -20.35
C GLY A 60 0.04 9.63 -19.87
N VAL A 61 -0.76 8.74 -19.31
CA VAL A 61 -0.32 7.42 -18.85
C VAL A 61 -1.06 6.35 -19.63
N ALA A 62 -0.30 5.43 -20.23
CA ALA A 62 -0.83 4.30 -20.99
C ALA A 62 -0.04 3.02 -20.67
N PRO A 63 -0.66 1.85 -20.58
CA PRO A 63 0.08 0.59 -20.46
C PRO A 63 0.84 0.28 -21.75
N VAL A 64 2.06 -0.23 -21.64
CA VAL A 64 2.93 -0.56 -22.79
C VAL A 64 2.66 -1.97 -23.28
N ASP A 65 2.54 -2.92 -22.36
CA ASP A 65 2.30 -4.34 -22.64
C ASP A 65 1.60 -4.92 -21.40
N SER A 66 0.30 -5.18 -21.49
CA SER A 66 -0.50 -5.58 -20.33
C SER A 66 -1.63 -6.50 -20.76
N ASP A 67 -1.67 -7.71 -20.18
CA ASP A 67 -2.80 -8.63 -20.27
C ASP A 67 -4.05 -8.08 -19.53
N ILE A 68 -3.86 -7.05 -18.70
CA ILE A 68 -4.94 -6.31 -18.05
C ILE A 68 -5.46 -5.26 -19.03
N LEU A 69 -6.78 -5.29 -19.27
CA LEU A 69 -7.47 -4.27 -20.05
C LEU A 69 -7.30 -2.91 -19.35
N ALA A 70 -6.77 -1.93 -20.08
CA ALA A 70 -6.51 -0.58 -19.58
C ALA A 70 -7.76 0.02 -18.92
N ASP A 71 -8.94 -0.27 -19.46
CA ASP A 71 -10.21 0.17 -18.91
C ASP A 71 -10.52 -0.36 -17.51
N THR A 72 -10.21 -1.63 -17.27
CA THR A 72 -10.41 -2.25 -15.96
C THR A 72 -9.45 -1.63 -14.93
N LEU A 73 -8.19 -1.42 -15.32
CA LEU A 73 -7.18 -0.85 -14.43
C LEU A 73 -7.45 0.63 -14.13
N PHE A 74 -7.58 1.47 -15.16
CA PHE A 74 -7.77 2.91 -15.01
C PHE A 74 -9.18 3.27 -14.53
N GLY A 75 -10.18 2.49 -14.92
CA GLY A 75 -11.54 2.61 -14.41
C GLY A 75 -11.59 2.32 -12.90
N GLN A 76 -10.98 1.24 -12.43
CA GLN A 76 -10.91 0.97 -10.99
C GLN A 76 -10.07 2.03 -10.26
N PHE A 77 -8.93 2.42 -10.82
CA PHE A 77 -8.08 3.45 -10.25
C PHE A 77 -8.85 4.76 -10.02
N ILE A 78 -9.55 5.29 -11.03
CA ILE A 78 -10.26 6.56 -10.88
C ILE A 78 -11.40 6.45 -9.86
N GLN A 79 -12.09 5.31 -9.79
CA GLN A 79 -13.12 5.05 -8.79
C GLN A 79 -12.55 4.97 -7.38
N ASP A 80 -11.40 4.33 -7.20
CA ASP A 80 -10.69 4.29 -5.93
C ASP A 80 -10.30 5.70 -5.48
N ILE A 81 -9.73 6.54 -6.37
CA ILE A 81 -9.40 7.94 -6.02
C ILE A 81 -10.64 8.74 -5.63
N ILE A 82 -11.76 8.57 -6.34
CA ILE A 82 -13.05 9.22 -6.03
C ILE A 82 -13.58 8.78 -4.66
N GLY A 83 -13.49 7.49 -4.33
CA GLY A 83 -13.89 6.98 -3.01
C GLY A 83 -12.98 7.49 -1.90
N LEU A 84 -11.67 7.40 -2.09
CA LEU A 84 -10.66 7.74 -1.09
C LEU A 84 -10.67 9.23 -0.72
N LYS A 85 -10.90 10.14 -1.69
CA LYS A 85 -11.05 11.59 -1.38
C LYS A 85 -12.25 11.88 -0.47
N GLU A 86 -13.23 10.97 -0.43
CA GLU A 86 -14.42 11.03 0.43
C GLU A 86 -14.29 10.14 1.67
N GLY A 87 -13.12 9.54 1.90
CA GLY A 87 -12.89 8.64 3.03
C GLY A 87 -13.54 7.26 2.89
N ARG A 88 -13.92 6.86 1.67
CA ARG A 88 -14.53 5.55 1.40
C ARG A 88 -13.49 4.62 0.79
N PHE A 89 -13.29 3.49 1.43
CA PHE A 89 -12.38 2.45 0.96
C PHE A 89 -13.17 1.39 0.19
N ARG A 90 -12.62 0.92 -0.93
CA ARG A 90 -13.17 -0.26 -1.61
C ARG A 90 -13.01 -1.47 -0.68
N PRO A 91 -14.04 -2.30 -0.47
CA PRO A 91 -13.97 -3.45 0.45
C PRO A 91 -12.84 -4.45 0.13
N THR A 92 -12.55 -4.63 -1.16
CA THR A 92 -11.53 -5.57 -1.65
C THR A 92 -10.14 -4.95 -1.76
N MET A 93 -9.94 -3.70 -1.31
CA MET A 93 -8.64 -3.02 -1.37
C MET A 93 -7.66 -3.66 -0.38
N SER A 94 -6.52 -4.11 -0.90
CA SER A 94 -5.41 -4.61 -0.08
C SER A 94 -4.70 -3.47 0.65
N SER A 95 -4.02 -3.79 1.75
CA SER A 95 -3.29 -2.77 2.51
C SER A 95 -2.06 -2.26 1.75
N GLU A 96 -1.50 -3.04 0.81
CA GLU A 96 -0.44 -2.61 -0.12
C GLU A 96 -0.97 -1.53 -1.06
N THR A 97 -2.11 -1.80 -1.73
CA THR A 97 -2.79 -0.80 -2.57
C THR A 97 -3.14 0.47 -1.80
N LEU A 98 -3.67 0.34 -0.57
CA LEU A 98 -3.96 1.50 0.28
C LEU A 98 -2.69 2.29 0.64
N ALA A 99 -1.59 1.62 0.96
CA ALA A 99 -0.33 2.28 1.30
C ALA A 99 0.21 3.09 0.13
N GLU A 100 0.18 2.52 -1.08
CA GLU A 100 0.61 3.21 -2.29
C GLU A 100 -0.34 4.35 -2.68
N TYR A 101 -1.66 4.20 -2.48
CA TYR A 101 -2.59 5.32 -2.63
C TYR A 101 -2.35 6.44 -1.61
N ARG A 102 -2.02 6.11 -0.36
CA ARG A 102 -1.68 7.12 0.64
C ARG A 102 -0.42 7.90 0.23
N ASP A 103 0.59 7.21 -0.27
CA ASP A 103 1.82 7.85 -0.77
C ASP A 103 1.53 8.67 -2.05
N LEU A 104 0.58 8.24 -2.88
CA LEU A 104 0.08 8.99 -4.03
C LEU A 104 -0.62 10.29 -3.62
N PHE A 105 -1.48 10.26 -2.59
CA PHE A 105 -2.18 11.46 -2.09
C PHE A 105 -1.19 12.49 -1.52
N LYS A 106 -0.04 12.06 -1.00
CA LYS A 106 1.03 12.96 -0.52
C LYS A 106 1.87 13.55 -1.65
N ALA A 107 1.89 12.90 -2.81
CA ALA A 107 2.59 13.39 -3.98
C ALA A 107 1.77 14.46 -4.75
N PRO A 108 2.43 15.42 -5.42
CA PRO A 108 3.87 15.67 -5.35
C PRO A 108 4.31 16.43 -4.09
N SER A 109 3.38 17.19 -3.49
CA SER A 109 3.51 17.87 -2.22
C SER A 109 2.12 18.01 -1.58
N SER A 110 2.06 18.33 -0.29
CA SER A 110 0.78 18.49 0.42
C SER A 110 -0.09 19.63 -0.10
N LYS A 111 0.51 20.60 -0.82
CA LYS A 111 -0.14 21.85 -1.25
C LYS A 111 -0.47 21.90 -2.73
N THR A 112 0.26 21.15 -3.57
CA THR A 112 0.04 21.17 -5.02
C THR A 112 -1.15 20.29 -5.37
N PRO A 113 -2.24 20.81 -5.97
CA PRO A 113 -3.37 19.97 -6.36
C PRO A 113 -3.00 19.07 -7.54
N VAL A 114 -3.64 17.89 -7.60
CA VAL A 114 -3.47 16.92 -8.68
C VAL A 114 -4.83 16.52 -9.20
N THR A 115 -5.03 16.61 -10.51
CA THR A 115 -6.28 16.20 -11.17
C THR A 115 -6.04 14.97 -12.03
N TYR A 116 -6.82 13.93 -11.81
CA TYR A 116 -6.85 12.72 -12.62
C TYR A 116 -8.11 12.74 -13.48
N VAL A 117 -7.95 12.47 -14.77
CA VAL A 117 -9.05 12.38 -15.72
C VAL A 117 -8.92 11.09 -16.52
N TYR A 118 -9.97 10.28 -16.48
CA TYR A 118 -10.08 9.08 -17.30
C TYR A 118 -11.50 8.97 -17.84
N ARG A 119 -11.63 9.02 -19.18
CA ARG A 119 -12.93 9.14 -19.88
C ARG A 119 -13.75 10.31 -19.29
N ASP A 120 -15.00 10.06 -18.89
CA ASP A 120 -15.91 11.06 -18.31
C ASP A 120 -15.73 11.24 -16.79
N SER A 121 -14.80 10.50 -16.17
CA SER A 121 -14.53 10.56 -14.73
C SER A 121 -13.37 11.49 -14.43
N GLN A 122 -13.55 12.33 -13.42
CA GLN A 122 -12.54 13.25 -12.92
C GLN A 122 -12.45 13.16 -11.40
N ALA A 123 -11.22 13.15 -10.90
CA ALA A 123 -10.93 13.23 -9.47
C ALA A 123 -9.85 14.29 -9.21
N VAL A 124 -10.07 15.12 -8.21
CA VAL A 124 -9.12 16.15 -7.77
C VAL A 124 -8.65 15.78 -6.36
N ILE A 125 -7.33 15.72 -6.18
CA ILE A 125 -6.68 15.59 -4.88
C ILE A 125 -6.15 16.97 -4.50
N ASP A 126 -6.86 17.62 -3.58
CA ASP A 126 -6.48 18.89 -2.95
C ASP A 126 -6.11 18.68 -1.47
N GLU A 127 -5.83 19.78 -0.76
CA GLU A 127 -5.49 19.73 0.67
C GLU A 127 -6.60 19.11 1.53
N ARG A 128 -7.87 19.33 1.17
CA ARG A 128 -9.03 18.77 1.87
C ARG A 128 -9.11 17.26 1.69
N ALA A 129 -8.95 16.76 0.46
CA ALA A 129 -8.94 15.33 0.18
C ALA A 129 -7.81 14.61 0.93
N ARG A 130 -6.63 15.24 1.01
CA ARG A 130 -5.49 14.70 1.78
C ARG A 130 -5.78 14.63 3.27
N ALA A 131 -6.33 15.71 3.85
CA ALA A 131 -6.71 15.74 5.25
C ALA A 131 -7.79 14.69 5.56
N MET A 132 -8.81 14.57 4.71
CA MET A 132 -9.87 13.57 4.84
C MET A 132 -9.32 12.15 4.82
N LEU A 133 -8.42 11.84 3.87
CA LEU A 133 -7.83 10.51 3.79
C LEU A 133 -6.99 10.20 5.03
N GLU A 134 -6.11 11.12 5.46
CA GLU A 134 -5.29 10.90 6.66
C GLU A 134 -6.14 10.80 7.94
N GLU A 135 -7.22 11.58 8.06
CA GLU A 135 -8.18 11.45 9.18
C GLU A 135 -8.86 10.08 9.18
N LYS A 136 -9.21 9.55 8.01
CA LYS A 136 -9.91 8.27 7.87
C LYS A 136 -8.98 7.08 7.93
N ILE A 137 -7.69 7.26 7.65
CA ILE A 137 -6.63 6.27 7.94
C ILE A 137 -6.29 6.39 9.43
N ILE A 138 -7.23 6.01 10.28
CA ILE A 138 -6.92 5.71 11.69
C ILE A 138 -6.29 4.34 11.69
N SER A 139 -4.98 4.29 11.96
CA SER A 139 -4.25 3.03 12.05
C SER A 139 -4.46 2.38 13.41
N THR A 140 -4.88 1.13 13.42
CA THR A 140 -4.89 0.32 14.64
C THR A 140 -3.48 -0.19 14.88
N ARG A 141 -2.95 0.05 16.08
CA ARG A 141 -1.66 -0.50 16.49
C ARG A 141 -1.88 -1.79 17.25
N ALA A 142 -1.15 -2.82 16.86
CA ALA A 142 -1.03 -4.05 17.62
C ALA A 142 0.43 -4.29 17.95
N TYR A 143 0.71 -4.68 19.19
CA TYR A 143 2.06 -4.88 19.70
C TYR A 143 2.40 -6.36 19.70
N ASN A 144 3.67 -6.68 19.47
CA ASN A 144 4.19 -8.04 19.54
C ASN A 144 3.45 -9.04 18.61
N ILE A 145 3.19 -8.61 17.38
CA ILE A 145 2.60 -9.45 16.33
C ILE A 145 3.68 -10.29 15.66
N SER A 146 3.36 -11.55 15.38
CA SER A 146 4.18 -12.45 14.58
C SER A 146 3.60 -12.63 13.18
N ILE A 147 4.46 -12.49 12.16
CA ILE A 147 4.10 -12.73 10.75
C ILE A 147 5.16 -13.57 10.07
N ILE A 148 4.73 -14.58 9.32
CA ILE A 148 5.61 -15.49 8.61
C ILE A 148 5.58 -15.18 7.11
N GLY A 149 6.76 -15.09 6.51
CA GLY A 149 6.91 -14.79 5.10
C GLY A 149 8.32 -14.99 4.59
N THR A 150 8.59 -14.49 3.38
CA THR A 150 9.95 -14.44 2.82
C THR A 150 10.34 -12.99 2.61
N ILE A 151 11.55 -12.62 3.01
CA ILE A 151 12.08 -11.28 2.74
C ILE A 151 12.51 -11.22 1.25
N GLU A 152 11.91 -10.31 0.49
CA GLU A 152 12.15 -10.20 -0.97
C GLU A 152 13.07 -9.04 -1.35
N SER A 153 13.14 -8.00 -0.52
CA SER A 153 13.95 -6.80 -0.79
C SER A 153 14.39 -6.14 0.51
N VAL A 154 15.50 -5.40 0.45
CA VAL A 154 16.05 -4.65 1.58
C VAL A 154 16.58 -3.31 1.06
N SER A 155 16.30 -2.22 1.79
CA SER A 155 16.82 -0.88 1.55
C SER A 155 17.55 -0.37 2.80
N VAL A 156 18.83 -0.04 2.62
CA VAL A 156 19.74 0.44 3.68
C VAL A 156 20.21 1.88 3.47
N HIS A 157 19.56 2.62 2.56
CA HIS A 157 19.97 3.98 2.20
C HIS A 157 19.81 4.98 3.35
N GLN A 158 18.80 4.81 4.22
CA GLN A 158 18.51 5.70 5.35
C GLN A 158 17.94 4.89 6.52
N GLN A 159 18.26 5.28 7.76
CA GLN A 159 17.69 4.68 8.96
C GLN A 159 16.33 5.32 9.33
N PRO A 160 15.34 4.54 9.85
CA PRO A 160 15.38 3.08 10.03
C PRO A 160 15.40 2.34 8.68
N TYR A 161 16.16 1.24 8.62
CA TYR A 161 16.25 0.44 7.40
C TYR A 161 14.93 -0.25 7.12
N THR A 162 14.69 -0.60 5.85
CA THR A 162 13.41 -1.22 5.46
C THR A 162 13.63 -2.49 4.67
N CYS A 163 12.71 -3.44 4.80
CA CYS A 163 12.63 -4.63 3.97
C CYS A 163 11.18 -4.95 3.60
N SER A 164 10.97 -5.69 2.52
CA SER A 164 9.65 -6.20 2.13
C SER A 164 9.52 -7.66 2.51
N LEU A 165 8.58 -7.96 3.40
CA LEU A 165 8.19 -9.32 3.77
C LEU A 165 7.00 -9.75 2.92
N TYR A 166 7.15 -10.81 2.14
CA TYR A 166 6.06 -11.39 1.34
C TYR A 166 5.40 -12.54 2.10
N THR A 167 4.12 -12.38 2.42
CA THR A 167 3.36 -13.37 3.18
C THR A 167 3.08 -14.60 2.33
N LYS A 168 3.04 -15.77 2.97
CA LYS A 168 2.78 -17.06 2.29
C LYS A 168 1.36 -17.58 2.46
N LEU A 169 0.57 -16.93 3.31
CA LEU A 169 -0.82 -17.25 3.55
C LEU A 169 -1.71 -16.26 2.82
N GLU A 170 -2.79 -16.78 2.23
CA GLU A 170 -3.73 -15.95 1.49
C GLU A 170 -4.46 -14.95 2.40
N PRO A 171 -4.68 -13.70 1.95
CA PRO A 171 -4.25 -13.14 0.66
C PRO A 171 -2.74 -12.86 0.65
N LYS A 172 -1.99 -13.40 -0.33
CA LYS A 172 -0.54 -13.10 -0.40
C LYS A 172 -0.32 -11.60 -0.58
N GLN A 173 0.48 -11.01 0.30
CA GLN A 173 0.68 -9.56 0.35
C GLN A 173 2.11 -9.21 0.75
N ARG A 174 2.62 -8.07 0.28
CA ARG A 174 3.86 -7.49 0.81
C ARG A 174 3.59 -6.60 2.00
N ILE A 175 4.35 -6.81 3.05
CA ILE A 175 4.38 -5.97 4.25
C ILE A 175 5.69 -5.19 4.25
N ARG A 176 5.61 -3.88 4.47
CA ARG A 176 6.80 -3.04 4.65
C ARG A 176 7.27 -3.16 6.09
N CYS A 177 8.42 -3.79 6.29
CA CYS A 177 9.04 -3.94 7.59
C CYS A 177 10.11 -2.86 7.81
N GLN A 178 10.18 -2.28 9.01
CA GLN A 178 11.23 -1.37 9.45
C GLN A 178 12.09 -2.06 10.50
N PHE A 179 13.42 -1.90 10.43
CA PHE A 179 14.34 -2.51 11.38
C PHE A 179 15.56 -1.63 11.66
N SER A 180 16.20 -1.89 12.79
CA SER A 180 17.39 -1.16 13.26
C SER A 180 18.69 -1.83 12.79
N ALA A 181 19.80 -1.08 12.79
CA ALA A 181 21.09 -1.57 12.30
C ALA A 181 21.57 -2.91 12.89
N PRO A 182 21.36 -3.23 14.18
CA PRO A 182 21.73 -4.52 14.74
C PRO A 182 21.10 -5.74 14.06
N MET A 183 19.92 -5.58 13.43
CA MET A 183 19.21 -6.67 12.75
C MET A 183 19.68 -6.88 11.30
N LEU A 184 20.53 -6.00 10.77
CA LEU A 184 20.89 -5.97 9.34
C LEU A 184 21.48 -7.29 8.86
N TYR A 185 22.35 -7.92 9.65
CA TYR A 185 22.98 -9.19 9.26
C TYR A 185 21.94 -10.31 9.10
N ALA A 186 21.02 -10.44 10.06
CA ALA A 186 19.98 -11.46 10.04
C ALA A 186 18.97 -11.24 8.88
N VAL A 187 18.62 -9.98 8.60
CA VAL A 187 17.76 -9.62 7.47
C VAL A 187 18.45 -9.91 6.12
N ALA A 188 19.73 -9.59 6.00
CA ALA A 188 20.51 -9.87 4.78
C ALA A 188 20.69 -11.38 4.55
N ASP A 189 20.92 -12.16 5.61
CA ASP A 189 21.00 -13.62 5.53
C ASP A 189 19.67 -14.25 5.11
N ALA A 190 18.56 -13.78 5.68
CA ALA A 190 17.21 -14.21 5.29
C ALA A 190 16.91 -13.89 3.80
N LEU A 191 17.27 -12.69 3.33
CA LEU A 191 17.14 -12.31 1.91
C LEU A 191 17.97 -13.23 1.00
N LYS A 192 19.25 -13.47 1.34
CA LYS A 192 20.17 -14.27 0.53
C LYS A 192 19.75 -15.73 0.46
N SER A 193 19.31 -16.29 1.58
CA SER A 193 18.86 -17.69 1.68
C SER A 193 17.45 -17.92 1.11
N LYS A 194 16.66 -16.86 0.90
CA LYS A 194 15.25 -16.92 0.46
C LYS A 194 14.38 -17.86 1.32
N ARG A 195 14.79 -18.08 2.58
CA ARG A 195 14.08 -18.96 3.51
C ARG A 195 12.84 -18.27 4.05
N MET A 196 11.87 -19.07 4.52
CA MET A 196 10.78 -18.52 5.32
C MET A 196 11.30 -18.09 6.69
N VAL A 197 10.82 -16.93 7.13
CA VAL A 197 11.17 -16.35 8.41
C VAL A 197 9.91 -15.87 9.11
N GLU A 198 9.94 -15.97 10.43
CA GLU A 198 9.05 -15.30 11.36
C GLU A 198 9.63 -13.93 11.67
N VAL A 199 8.78 -12.92 11.57
CA VAL A 199 9.10 -11.54 11.90
C VAL A 199 8.17 -11.10 13.01
N ILE A 200 8.77 -10.68 14.13
CA ILE A 200 8.04 -10.20 15.32
C ILE A 200 8.24 -8.70 15.46
N GLY A 201 7.14 -7.98 15.71
CA GLY A 201 7.19 -6.53 15.85
C GLY A 201 5.87 -5.86 16.18
N ASP A 202 5.92 -4.53 16.20
CA ASP A 202 4.74 -3.69 16.39
C ASP A 202 4.14 -3.37 15.02
N ALA A 203 2.87 -3.67 14.84
CA ALA A 203 2.18 -3.62 13.57
C ALA A 203 1.21 -2.44 13.52
N GLU A 204 1.21 -1.72 12.39
CA GLU A 204 0.23 -0.70 12.05
C GLU A 204 -0.71 -1.26 10.97
N TYR A 205 -1.98 -1.47 11.34
CA TYR A 205 -3.01 -1.95 10.45
C TYR A 205 -3.72 -0.80 9.76
N GLY A 206 -4.09 -1.03 8.50
CA GLY A 206 -5.01 -0.16 7.78
C GLY A 206 -6.45 -0.41 8.23
N PHE A 207 -7.34 0.45 7.76
CA PHE A 207 -8.78 0.24 7.87
C PHE A 207 -9.26 -0.94 6.99
N VAL A 208 -8.43 -1.38 6.03
CA VAL A 208 -8.71 -2.49 5.11
C VAL A 208 -7.50 -3.44 4.99
N GLY A 209 -7.81 -4.69 4.66
CA GLY A 209 -6.84 -5.78 4.49
C GLY A 209 -6.47 -6.52 5.77
N LEU A 210 -5.98 -7.75 5.61
CA LEU A 210 -5.72 -8.71 6.70
C LEU A 210 -4.33 -8.57 7.30
N TYR A 211 -3.38 -8.04 6.52
CA TYR A 211 -2.00 -7.84 6.96
C TYR A 211 -1.74 -6.38 7.30
N PRO A 212 -0.78 -6.10 8.20
CA PRO A 212 -0.45 -4.73 8.52
C PRO A 212 0.17 -4.00 7.33
N ILE A 213 -0.09 -2.70 7.25
CA ILE A 213 0.56 -1.81 6.26
C ILE A 213 2.06 -1.73 6.56
N ARG A 214 2.40 -1.71 7.86
CA ARG A 214 3.76 -1.56 8.34
C ARG A 214 3.99 -2.42 9.56
N LEU A 215 5.18 -3.01 9.65
CA LEU A 215 5.63 -3.70 10.85
C LEU A 215 6.99 -3.16 11.28
N ILE A 216 7.11 -2.72 12.52
CA ILE A 216 8.36 -2.27 13.13
C ILE A 216 8.95 -3.46 13.87
N MET A 217 10.01 -4.04 13.32
CA MET A 217 10.64 -5.23 13.85
C MET A 217 11.26 -4.93 15.21
N THR A 218 10.86 -5.70 16.22
CA THR A 218 11.42 -5.62 17.57
C THR A 218 12.46 -6.72 17.80
N GLN A 219 12.46 -7.76 16.97
CA GLN A 219 13.41 -8.88 17.04
C GLN A 219 14.01 -9.20 15.66
N PRO A 220 15.23 -9.78 15.61
CA PRO A 220 15.78 -10.31 14.36
C PRO A 220 14.86 -11.37 13.76
N PRO A 221 14.76 -11.47 12.42
CA PRO A 221 13.92 -12.47 11.78
C PRO A 221 14.45 -13.88 12.09
N GLN A 222 13.56 -14.79 12.49
CA GLN A 222 13.91 -16.15 12.84
C GLN A 222 13.54 -17.12 11.72
N PRO A 223 14.40 -18.08 11.33
CA PRO A 223 14.04 -19.08 10.33
C PRO A 223 12.90 -19.96 10.83
N VAL A 224 11.95 -20.27 9.94
CA VAL A 224 10.81 -21.17 10.22
C VAL A 224 10.84 -22.29 9.21
N GLU A 225 10.62 -23.52 9.67
CA GLU A 225 10.41 -24.64 8.77
C GLU A 225 9.05 -24.52 8.05
N PRO A 226 8.92 -24.96 6.79
CA PRO A 226 7.65 -24.94 6.08
C PRO A 226 6.60 -25.87 6.70
N ASP A 227 5.87 -25.38 7.71
CA ASP A 227 4.71 -26.06 8.27
C ASP A 227 3.44 -25.23 8.03
N MET A 228 2.60 -25.72 7.12
CA MET A 228 1.33 -25.10 6.75
C MET A 228 0.31 -25.09 7.90
N ASP A 229 0.40 -26.02 8.86
CA ASP A 229 -0.49 -26.07 10.02
C ASP A 229 -0.07 -25.07 11.11
N PHE A 230 1.23 -24.82 11.27
CA PHE A 230 1.76 -23.73 12.10
C PHE A 230 1.38 -22.35 11.54
N LEU A 231 1.53 -22.17 10.22
CA LEU A 231 1.11 -20.97 9.48
C LEU A 231 -0.38 -20.64 9.71
N ARG A 232 -1.26 -21.63 9.63
CA ARG A 232 -2.70 -21.46 9.92
C ARG A 232 -2.99 -21.09 11.38
N LYS A 233 -2.20 -21.61 12.34
CA LYS A 233 -2.34 -21.27 13.76
C LYS A 233 -1.85 -19.86 14.08
N ALA A 234 -0.76 -19.40 13.45
CA ALA A 234 -0.29 -18.03 13.57
C ALA A 234 -1.33 -17.02 13.04
N VAL A 235 -2.01 -17.33 11.93
CA VAL A 235 -3.13 -16.51 11.43
C VAL A 235 -4.36 -16.51 12.35
N ARG A 236 -4.58 -17.56 13.15
CA ARG A 236 -5.63 -17.52 14.19
C ARG A 236 -5.30 -16.59 15.37
N SER A 237 -4.09 -16.05 15.45
CA SER A 237 -3.77 -14.91 16.34
C SER A 237 -3.90 -13.55 15.64
N LEU A 238 -4.19 -13.55 14.34
CA LEU A 238 -4.55 -12.41 13.50
C LEU A 238 -6.03 -12.53 13.16
N ASP A 239 -6.83 -12.34 14.20
CA ASP A 239 -8.26 -12.49 14.17
C ASP A 239 -8.90 -11.57 13.09
N ILE A 240 -9.70 -12.17 12.21
CA ILE A 240 -10.35 -11.58 11.04
C ILE A 240 -11.63 -10.84 11.43
N VAL A 241 -11.67 -9.52 11.30
CA VAL A 241 -12.92 -8.75 11.47
C VAL A 241 -13.96 -9.21 10.43
N PRO A 242 -15.12 -9.72 10.84
CA PRO A 242 -16.19 -10.13 9.94
C PRO A 242 -16.70 -8.95 9.12
N GLU A 243 -17.16 -9.24 7.91
CA GLU A 243 -17.77 -8.24 7.03
C GLU A 243 -18.94 -7.53 7.74
N GLY A 244 -18.91 -6.19 7.75
CA GLY A 244 -19.91 -5.36 8.43
C GLY A 244 -19.62 -5.05 9.90
N MET A 245 -18.50 -5.53 10.45
CA MET A 245 -18.07 -5.26 11.83
C MET A 245 -16.90 -4.27 11.85
N SER A 246 -16.85 -3.38 12.85
CA SER A 246 -15.67 -2.54 13.06
C SER A 246 -14.56 -3.31 13.78
N ILE A 247 -13.30 -2.90 13.61
CA ILE A 247 -12.16 -3.52 14.31
C ILE A 247 -12.35 -3.48 15.83
N SER A 248 -12.89 -2.38 16.38
CA SER A 248 -13.15 -2.26 17.83
C SER A 248 -14.21 -3.25 18.31
N ASP A 249 -15.34 -3.37 17.60
CA ASP A 249 -16.43 -4.27 18.00
C ASP A 249 -15.99 -5.74 17.95
N TYR A 250 -15.12 -6.06 17.00
CA TYR A 250 -14.58 -7.40 16.86
C TYR A 250 -13.57 -7.75 17.97
N LEU A 251 -12.68 -6.82 18.33
CA LEU A 251 -11.74 -6.99 19.45
C LEU A 251 -12.47 -7.13 20.80
N ASP A 252 -13.57 -6.41 21.00
CA ASP A 252 -14.38 -6.51 22.21
C ASP A 252 -15.15 -7.84 22.28
N ARG A 253 -15.66 -8.34 21.15
CA ARG A 253 -16.29 -9.68 21.08
C ARG A 253 -15.31 -10.80 21.44
N ILE A 254 -14.09 -10.75 20.89
CA ILE A 254 -13.06 -11.75 21.18
C ILE A 254 -12.68 -11.75 22.66
N ARG A 255 -12.55 -10.56 23.28
CA ARG A 255 -12.28 -10.45 24.72
C ARG A 255 -13.38 -11.08 25.58
N GLY A 256 -14.64 -11.00 25.14
CA GLY A 256 -15.76 -11.68 25.78
C GLY A 256 -15.66 -13.20 25.65
N ASP A 257 -15.36 -13.71 24.45
CA ASP A 257 -15.26 -15.15 24.17
C ASP A 257 -14.13 -15.84 24.95
N TYR A 258 -13.05 -15.12 25.29
CA TYR A 258 -11.97 -15.64 26.14
C TYR A 258 -12.30 -15.63 27.64
N ALA A 259 -13.16 -14.72 28.12
CA ALA A 259 -13.58 -14.66 29.52
C ALA A 259 -14.60 -15.76 29.89
N GLU A 260 -15.27 -16.35 28.88
CA GLU A 260 -16.20 -17.48 29.06
C GLU A 260 -15.54 -18.86 28.86
N ALA A 261 -14.28 -18.89 28.43
CA ALA A 261 -13.50 -20.12 28.19
C ALA A 261 -12.58 -20.51 29.36
N GLU A 262 -12.57 -19.74 30.45
CA GLU A 262 -11.99 -20.09 31.77
C GLU A 262 -13.08 -20.59 32.74
#